data_AF-A0A3M1DRC6-F1
#
_entry.id   AF-A0A3M1DRC6-F1
#
_cell.length_a   1.000
_cell.length_b   1.000
_cell.length_c   1.000
_cell.angle_alpha   90.00
_cell.angle_beta   90.00
_cell.angle_gamma   90.00
#
_symmetry.space_group_name_H-M   'P 1'
#
loop_
_entity.id
_entity.type
_entity.pdbx_description
1 polymer ?
#
loop_
_entity_poly.entity_id
_entity_poly.type
_entity_poly.pdbx_seq_one_letter_code
_entity_poly.pdbx_strand_id
1 'polypeptide(L)'
;MIWLELANEQGQELYFDAWKRERSRTGAGELVSGLIGDGSYEGEVLVELRDYGCELTFVDRFLAPERLASFLERISLDRLRSALTESLNQTQPLGLGRRRSDPPEFPEESLWPMGHLGRRVA
;
A
#
# COMPACT_ATOMS: atom_id res chain seq x y z
N MET A 1 -3.37 8.62 -3.04
CA MET A 1 -3.98 9.13 -1.79
C MET A 1 -5.49 8.97 -1.79
N ILE A 2 -6.03 8.35 -0.74
CA ILE A 2 -7.44 8.06 -0.48
C ILE A 2 -7.79 8.72 0.86
N TRP A 3 -8.81 9.57 0.90
CA TRP A 3 -9.35 10.10 2.16
C TRP A 3 -10.28 9.06 2.76
N LEU A 4 -10.08 8.74 4.04
CA LEU A 4 -10.93 7.80 4.75
C LEU A 4 -12.10 8.58 5.35
N GLU A 5 -13.31 8.02 5.30
CA GLU A 5 -14.48 8.57 6.01
C GLU A 5 -14.36 8.32 7.53
N LEU A 6 -13.27 8.81 8.11
CA LEU A 6 -12.88 8.62 9.49
C LEU A 6 -12.02 9.80 9.93
N ALA A 7 -12.37 10.38 11.07
CA ALA A 7 -11.56 11.36 11.77
C ALA A 7 -11.11 10.78 13.12
N ASN A 8 -9.94 11.22 13.59
CA ASN A 8 -9.47 10.91 14.94
C ASN A 8 -10.26 11.72 15.99
N GLU A 9 -10.02 11.44 17.27
CA GLU A 9 -10.67 12.14 18.40
C GLU A 9 -10.44 13.67 18.43
N GLN A 10 -9.44 14.17 17.70
CA GLN A 10 -9.12 15.60 17.58
C GLN A 10 -9.81 16.25 16.37
N GLY A 11 -10.61 15.49 15.61
CA GLY A 11 -11.29 15.96 14.41
C GLY A 11 -10.40 16.03 13.17
N GLN A 12 -9.22 15.42 13.19
CA GLN A 12 -8.33 15.35 12.03
C GLN A 12 -8.75 14.17 11.14
N GLU A 13 -8.95 14.43 9.85
CA GLU A 13 -9.29 13.41 8.86
C GLU A 13 -8.11 12.47 8.61
N LEU A 14 -8.40 11.18 8.47
CA LEU A 14 -7.40 10.17 8.12
C LEU A 14 -7.29 10.01 6.62
N TYR A 15 -6.08 9.69 6.15
CA TYR A 15 -5.83 9.32 4.77
C TYR A 15 -4.99 8.04 4.68
N PHE A 16 -5.13 7.38 3.53
CA PHE A 16 -4.32 6.25 3.12
C PHE A 16 -3.70 6.53 1.75
N ASP A 17 -2.38 6.62 1.68
CA ASP A 17 -1.66 6.75 0.43
C ASP A 17 -1.14 5.39 -0.03
N ALA A 18 -1.96 4.67 -0.80
CA ALA A 18 -1.59 3.41 -1.42
C ALA A 18 -0.57 3.64 -2.56
N TRP A 19 0.38 2.71 -2.73
CA TRP A 19 1.31 2.69 -3.87
C TRP A 19 1.54 1.31 -4.49
N LYS A 20 1.14 0.22 -3.82
CA LYS A 20 1.17 -1.12 -4.40
C LYS A 20 -0.10 -1.88 -4.05
N ARG A 21 -0.72 -2.54 -5.04
CA ARG A 21 -1.81 -3.50 -4.85
C ARG A 21 -1.50 -4.76 -5.65
N GLU A 22 -1.48 -5.91 -4.99
CA GLU A 22 -1.19 -7.19 -5.63
C GLU A 22 -2.09 -8.30 -5.07
N ARG A 23 -2.31 -9.38 -5.82
CA ARG A 23 -3.01 -10.55 -5.27
C ARG A 23 -2.12 -11.24 -4.25
N SER A 24 -2.72 -11.75 -3.18
CA SER A 24 -2.00 -12.59 -2.23
C SER A 24 -1.48 -13.85 -2.91
N ARG A 25 -0.21 -14.21 -2.66
CA ARG A 25 0.41 -15.43 -3.20
C ARG A 25 0.10 -16.68 -2.39
N THR A 26 -0.33 -16.51 -1.14
CA THR A 26 -0.50 -17.59 -0.15
C THR A 26 -1.95 -17.81 0.27
N GLY A 27 -2.90 -17.03 -0.27
CA GLY A 27 -4.32 -17.17 0.07
C GLY A 27 -5.23 -16.37 -0.86
N ALA A 28 -6.54 -16.38 -0.54
CA ALA A 28 -7.51 -15.51 -1.18
C ALA A 28 -7.37 -14.06 -0.65
N GLY A 29 -7.47 -13.08 -1.55
CA GLY A 29 -7.45 -11.66 -1.21
C GLY A 29 -6.36 -10.86 -1.92
N GLU A 30 -6.23 -9.61 -1.49
CA GLU A 30 -5.28 -8.63 -2.03
C GLU A 30 -4.41 -8.04 -0.93
N LEU A 31 -3.19 -7.69 -1.29
CA LEU A 31 -2.25 -6.98 -0.45
C LEU A 31 -2.12 -5.56 -0.98
N VAL A 32 -2.32 -4.57 -0.11
CA VAL A 32 -2.14 -3.16 -0.43
C VAL A 32 -1.07 -2.56 0.48
N SER A 33 0.02 -2.10 -0.11
CA SER A 33 1.05 -1.35 0.60
C SER A 33 0.75 0.14 0.49
N GLY A 34 0.80 0.83 1.62
CA GLY A 34 0.54 2.25 1.67
C GLY A 34 1.01 2.89 2.97
N LEU A 35 0.76 4.19 3.09
CA LEU A 35 1.03 4.97 4.29
C LEU A 35 -0.29 5.46 4.85
N ILE A 36 -0.47 5.33 6.17
CA ILE A 36 -1.60 5.90 6.87
C ILE A 36 -1.16 7.13 7.65
N GLY A 37 -1.99 8.18 7.66
CA GLY A 37 -1.74 9.34 8.48
C GLY A 37 -2.98 10.18 8.79
N ASP A 38 -2.79 11.12 9.70
CA ASP A 38 -3.77 12.14 10.13
C ASP A 38 -3.16 13.56 10.16
N GLY A 39 -1.99 13.72 9.52
CA GLY A 39 -1.19 14.95 9.52
C GLY A 39 -0.29 15.12 10.74
N SER A 40 -0.50 14.36 11.82
CA SER A 40 0.35 14.38 13.03
C SER A 40 1.19 13.10 13.15
N TYR A 41 0.62 11.98 12.71
CA TYR A 41 1.26 10.69 12.54
C TYR A 41 1.25 10.29 11.06
N GLU A 42 2.34 9.64 10.64
CA GLU A 42 2.48 8.99 9.34
C GLU A 42 3.25 7.69 9.55
N GLY A 43 2.71 6.57 9.05
CA GLY A 43 3.37 5.27 9.17
C GLY A 43 3.05 4.32 8.02
N GLU A 44 4.06 3.55 7.58
CA GLU A 44 3.87 2.56 6.54
C GLU A 44 3.07 1.36 7.07
N VAL A 45 2.11 0.91 6.26
CA VAL A 45 1.24 -0.22 6.56
C VAL A 45 1.11 -1.16 5.36
N LEU A 46 1.00 -2.45 5.68
CA LEU A 46 0.49 -3.47 4.77
C LEU A 46 -0.96 -3.78 5.15
N VAL A 47 -1.86 -3.65 4.19
CA VAL A 47 -3.27 -3.99 4.33
C VAL A 47 -3.52 -5.31 3.61
N GLU A 48 -4.04 -6.30 4.33
CA GLU A 48 -4.50 -7.56 3.76
C GLU A 48 -6.01 -7.53 3.59
N LEU A 49 -6.50 -7.33 2.37
CA LEU A 49 -7.92 -7.34 2.04
C LEU A 49 -8.43 -8.77 1.86
N ARG A 50 -9.57 -9.07 2.49
CA ARG A 50 -10.33 -10.31 2.38
C ARG A 50 -11.80 -9.99 2.12
N ASP A 51 -12.60 -11.00 1.82
CA ASP A 51 -14.00 -10.85 1.39
C ASP A 51 -14.87 -9.98 2.32
N TYR A 52 -14.57 -9.92 3.63
CA TYR A 52 -15.37 -9.20 4.62
C TYR A 52 -14.58 -8.26 5.53
N GLY A 53 -13.35 -7.87 5.15
CA GLY A 53 -12.56 -6.98 5.99
C GLY A 53 -11.09 -6.91 5.61
N CYS A 54 -10.32 -6.23 6.45
CA CYS A 54 -8.89 -6.16 6.30
C CYS A 54 -8.13 -6.39 7.61
N GLU A 55 -6.95 -6.99 7.49
CA GLU A 55 -5.93 -6.97 8.55
C GLU A 55 -4.89 -5.90 8.24
N LEU A 56 -4.32 -5.31 9.30
CA LEU A 56 -3.34 -4.23 9.21
C LEU A 56 -2.05 -4.63 9.89
N THR A 57 -0.95 -4.50 9.16
CA THR A 57 0.40 -4.63 9.69
C THR A 57 1.10 -3.29 9.59
N PHE A 58 1.42 -2.67 10.73
CA PHE A 58 2.28 -1.48 10.79
C PHE A 58 3.73 -1.92 10.64
N VAL A 59 4.35 -1.58 9.52
CA VAL A 59 5.70 -2.03 9.14
C VAL A 59 6.74 -1.45 10.09
N ASP A 60 6.59 -0.17 10.44
CA ASP A 60 7.54 0.58 11.26
C ASP A 60 7.26 0.51 12.76
N ARG A 61 6.42 -0.44 13.21
CA ARG A 61 5.99 -0.52 14.62
C ARG A 61 7.15 -0.58 15.62
N PHE A 62 8.30 -1.08 15.20
CA PHE A 62 9.50 -1.18 16.04
C PHE A 62 10.39 0.05 15.99
N LEU A 63 10.29 0.88 14.95
CA LEU A 63 11.10 2.07 14.77
C LEU A 63 10.56 3.26 15.58
N ALA A 64 9.23 3.37 15.71
CA ALA A 64 8.58 4.44 16.45
C ALA A 64 7.35 3.94 17.25
N PRO A 65 7.55 3.02 18.20
CA PRO A 65 6.45 2.40 18.94
C PRO A 65 5.60 3.41 19.71
N GLU A 66 6.21 4.45 20.29
CA GLU A 66 5.48 5.50 21.04
C GLU A 66 4.59 6.34 20.13
N ARG A 67 5.07 6.70 18.92
CA ARG A 67 4.26 7.44 17.95
C ARG A 67 3.08 6.63 17.45
N LEU A 68 3.30 5.33 17.20
CA LEU A 68 2.22 4.40 16.84
C LEU A 68 1.21 4.25 17.98
N ALA A 69 1.67 4.12 19.22
CA ALA A 69 0.79 4.04 20.39
C ALA A 69 -0.09 5.29 20.51
N SER A 70 0.49 6.49 20.46
CA SER A 70 -0.28 7.75 20.52
C SER A 70 -1.23 7.95 19.33
N PHE A 71 -0.93 7.38 18.16
CA PHE A 71 -1.86 7.35 17.03
C PHE A 71 -3.05 6.41 17.32
N LEU A 72 -2.77 5.20 17.78
CA LEU A 72 -3.80 4.19 18.08
C LEU A 72 -4.65 4.54 19.31
N GLU A 73 -4.15 5.37 20.23
CA GLU A 73 -4.95 5.91 21.34
C GLU A 73 -6.07 6.84 20.86
N ARG A 74 -5.87 7.54 19.74
CA ARG A 74 -6.81 8.55 19.21
C ARG A 74 -7.79 7.99 18.19
N ILE A 75 -7.66 6.72 17.81
CA ILE A 75 -8.38 6.10 16.70
C ILE A 75 -8.79 4.67 17.07
N SER A 76 -10.06 4.33 16.84
CA SER A 76 -10.52 2.95 16.92
C SER A 76 -9.97 2.12 15.75
N LEU A 77 -9.17 1.09 16.06
CA LEU A 77 -8.59 0.18 15.07
C LEU A 77 -9.67 -0.52 14.23
N ASP A 78 -10.81 -0.85 14.83
CA ASP A 78 -11.93 -1.47 14.11
C ASP A 78 -12.56 -0.50 13.10
N ARG A 79 -12.78 0.76 13.51
CA ARG A 79 -13.29 1.80 12.60
C ARG A 79 -12.30 2.07 11.46
N LEU A 80 -11.01 2.05 11.76
CA LEU A 80 -9.97 2.20 10.75
C LEU A 80 -9.99 1.05 9.75
N ARG A 81 -10.09 -0.21 10.21
CA ARG A 81 -10.20 -1.38 9.34
C ARG A 81 -11.45 -1.32 8.47
N SER A 82 -12.59 -0.91 9.02
CA SER A 82 -13.83 -0.73 8.26
C SER A 82 -13.67 0.34 7.18
N ALA A 83 -13.14 1.51 7.53
CA ALA A 83 -12.93 2.61 6.58
C ALA A 83 -11.97 2.20 5.44
N LEU A 84 -10.86 1.53 5.78
CA LEU A 84 -9.93 1.02 4.77
C LEU A 84 -10.55 -0.02 3.85
N THR A 85 -11.31 -0.97 4.41
CA THR A 85 -12.00 -2.00 3.62
C THR A 85 -12.98 -1.36 2.64
N GLU A 86 -13.80 -0.42 3.12
CA GLU A 86 -14.78 0.28 2.30
C GLU A 86 -14.10 1.06 1.17
N SER A 87 -13.13 1.92 1.49
CA SER A 87 -12.45 2.74 0.49
C SER A 87 -11.67 1.90 -0.52
N LEU A 88 -10.98 0.84 -0.11
CA LEU A 88 -10.17 0.01 -1.01
C LEU A 88 -11.00 -0.92 -1.91
N ASN A 89 -12.18 -1.33 -1.47
CA ASN A 89 -13.13 -2.08 -2.30
C ASN A 89 -13.78 -1.20 -3.37
N GLN A 90 -13.98 0.09 -3.08
CA GLN A 90 -14.51 1.06 -4.04
C GLN A 90 -13.44 1.58 -5.02
N THR A 91 -12.16 1.40 -4.69
CA THR A 91 -11.07 1.86 -5.54
C THR A 91 -10.77 0.84 -6.62
N GLN A 92 -11.05 1.20 -7.89
CA GLN A 92 -10.67 0.46 -9.10
C GLN A 92 -9.15 0.17 -9.16
N PRO A 93 -8.65 -0.75 -10.02
CA PRO A 93 -7.22 -1.07 -10.08
C PRO A 93 -6.43 0.22 -10.16
N LEU A 94 -5.72 0.46 -9.07
CA LEU A 94 -5.20 1.77 -8.79
C LEU A 94 -4.17 2.09 -9.89
N GLY A 95 -4.36 3.21 -10.60
CA GLY A 95 -3.28 3.86 -11.34
C GLY A 95 -2.31 4.47 -10.34
N LEU A 96 -1.63 3.62 -9.57
CA LEU A 96 -0.77 4.03 -8.47
C LEU A 96 0.39 4.79 -9.05
N GLY A 97 0.56 6.02 -8.54
CA GLY A 97 1.68 6.87 -8.90
C GLY A 97 2.97 6.09 -8.80
N ARG A 98 3.65 5.93 -9.93
CA ARG A 98 4.97 5.33 -10.06
C ARG A 98 5.89 5.97 -9.01
N ARG A 99 6.52 5.18 -8.12
CA ARG A 99 7.61 5.72 -7.31
C ARG A 99 8.75 6.08 -8.25
N ARG A 100 9.49 7.13 -7.91
CA ARG A 100 10.71 7.52 -8.65
C ARG A 100 11.76 6.39 -8.72
N SER A 101 11.65 5.42 -7.81
CA SER A 101 12.48 4.22 -7.68
C SER A 101 11.95 2.99 -8.43
N ASP A 102 10.75 3.04 -9.00
CA ASP A 102 10.25 1.88 -9.73
C ASP A 102 11.06 1.70 -11.02
N PRO A 103 11.55 0.48 -11.30
CA PRO A 103 12.19 0.21 -12.58
C PRO A 103 11.19 0.50 -13.71
N PRO A 104 11.66 1.02 -14.86
CA PRO A 104 10.77 1.22 -15.97
C PRO A 104 10.11 -0.10 -16.36
N GLU A 105 8.79 -0.11 -16.49
CA GLU A 105 8.08 -1.19 -17.16
C GLU A 105 8.63 -1.28 -18.58
N PHE A 106 9.36 -2.36 -18.85
CA PHE A 106 9.66 -2.74 -20.21
C PHE A 106 8.45 -3.52 -20.71
N PRO A 107 7.74 -3.04 -21.75
CA PRO A 107 6.73 -3.85 -22.40
C PRO A 107 7.37 -5.18 -22.81
N GLU A 108 6.70 -6.31 -22.58
CA GLU A 108 7.18 -7.64 -22.99
C GLU A 108 7.49 -7.72 -24.50
N GLU A 109 6.95 -6.80 -25.30
CA GLU A 109 7.22 -6.64 -26.72
C GLU A 109 8.56 -5.95 -27.05
N SER A 110 9.31 -5.46 -26.05
CA SER A 110 10.63 -4.83 -26.24
C SER A 110 11.82 -5.77 -26.02
N LEU A 111 11.61 -7.08 -26.12
CA LEU A 111 12.68 -8.04 -26.39
C LEU A 111 13.13 -7.91 -27.85
N TRP A 112 13.83 -6.82 -28.17
CA TRP A 112 14.63 -6.78 -29.39
C TRP A 112 15.69 -7.89 -29.35
N PRO A 113 15.91 -8.62 -30.45
CA PRO A 113 16.87 -9.72 -30.46
C PRO A 113 18.27 -9.13 -30.33
N MET A 114 18.94 -9.32 -29.19
CA MET A 114 20.38 -9.14 -29.13
C MET A 114 21.00 -10.18 -30.07
N GLY A 115 21.33 -9.70 -31.26
CA GLY A 115 21.94 -10.48 -32.32
C GLY A 115 23.14 -11.27 -31.81
N HIS A 116 23.15 -12.54 -32.19
CA HIS A 116 24.34 -13.38 -32.17
C HIS A 116 25.49 -12.65 -32.90
N LEU A 117 26.46 -12.13 -32.15
CA LEU A 117 27.74 -11.75 -32.71
C LEU A 117 28.90 -12.16 -31.80
N GLY A 118 29.53 -13.26 -32.21
CA GLY A 118 30.78 -13.79 -31.69
C GLY A 118 30.81 -15.29 -31.92
N ARG A 119 31.67 -15.90 -32.73
CA ARG A 119 32.98 -15.54 -33.28
C ARG A 119 33.20 -16.46 -34.49
N ARG A 120 33.62 -15.92 -35.64
CA ARG A 120 34.46 -16.68 -36.59
C ARG A 120 35.90 -16.33 -36.28
N VAL A 121 36.72 -17.31 -35.92
CA VAL A 121 38.16 -17.27 -36.16
C VAL A 121 38.61 -18.69 -36.53
N ALA A 122 39.16 -18.76 -37.75
CA ALA A 122 39.96 -19.82 -38.40
C ALA A 122 39.47 -21.27 -38.35
#